data_AF-A0A920MEJ7-F1
#
_entry.id   AF-A0A920MEJ7-F1
#
_cell.length_a   1.000
_cell.length_b   1.000
_cell.length_c   1.000
_cell.angle_alpha   90.00
_cell.angle_beta   90.00
_cell.angle_gamma   90.00
#
_symmetry.space_group_name_H-M   'P 1'
#
loop_
_entity.id
_entity.type
_entity.pdbx_description
1 polymer ?
#
loop_
_entity_poly.entity_id
_entity_poly.type
_entity_poly.pdbx_seq_one_letter_code
_entity_poly.pdbx_strand_id
1 'polypeptide(L)' 'MLKEINAVESHLVMTNGAKLNITLESDFKPKSVEALADVVHSEKTWEQVSPVVL' A
#
# COMPACT_ATOMS: atom_id res chain seq x y z
N MET A 1 -7.59 1.61 -12.59
CA MET A 1 -6.82 1.55 -11.32
C MET A 1 -7.72 1.93 -10.16
N LEU A 2 -7.50 1.45 -8.92
CA LEU A 2 -8.31 1.89 -7.77
C LEU A 2 -8.30 3.42 -7.62
N LYS A 3 -7.13 4.04 -7.84
CA LYS A 3 -6.91 5.49 -7.88
C LYS A 3 -7.78 6.29 -8.86
N GLU A 4 -8.35 5.64 -9.88
CA GLU A 4 -9.20 6.33 -10.88
C GLU A 4 -10.67 6.38 -10.45
N ILE A 5 -11.03 5.71 -9.36
CA ILE A 5 -12.40 5.65 -8.84
C ILE A 5 -12.53 6.71 -7.73
N ASN A 6 -12.98 7.92 -8.07
CA ASN A 6 -13.05 9.07 -7.15
C ASN A 6 -13.82 8.81 -5.83
N ALA A 7 -14.69 7.81 -5.78
CA ALA A 7 -15.48 7.46 -4.58
C ALA A 7 -14.79 6.43 -3.67
N VAL A 8 -13.56 6.00 -3.98
CA VAL A 8 -12.81 5.00 -3.23
C VAL A 8 -11.52 5.62 -2.69
N GLU A 9 -11.31 5.53 -1.38
CA GLU A 9 -10.03 5.85 -0.72
C GLU A 9 -9.26 4.56 -0.44
N SER A 10 -8.00 4.51 -0.88
CA SER A 10 -7.15 3.33 -0.80
C SER A 10 -6.02 3.51 0.21
N HIS A 11 -5.90 2.54 1.12
CA HIS A 11 -4.88 2.50 2.16
C HIS A 11 -3.87 1.40 1.84
N LEU A 12 -2.61 1.77 1.63
CA LEU A 12 -1.55 0.82 1.34
C LEU A 12 -0.67 0.60 2.57
N VAL A 13 -0.48 -0.68 2.89
CA VAL A 13 0.52 -1.15 3.85
C VAL A 13 1.41 -2.11 3.08
N MET A 14 2.70 -1.81 2.99
CA MET A 14 3.67 -2.70 2.35
C MET A 14 4.68 -3.19 3.36
N THR A 15 4.74 -4.50 3.51
CA THR A 15 5.78 -5.14 4.32
C THR A 15 7.14 -5.03 3.67
N ASN A 16 8.21 -5.27 4.43
CA ASN A 16 9.54 -5.34 3.84
C ASN A 16 9.64 -6.45 2.77
N GLY A 17 8.96 -7.58 2.98
CA GLY A 17 8.86 -8.66 1.99
C GLY A 17 8.14 -8.21 0.71
N ALA A 18 7.03 -7.47 0.84
CA ALA A 18 6.32 -6.93 -0.33
C ALA A 18 7.20 -5.97 -1.15
N LYS A 19 7.96 -5.08 -0.47
CA LYS A 19 8.89 -4.17 -1.15
C LYS A 19 9.99 -4.92 -1.90
N LEU A 20 10.51 -6.00 -1.32
CA LEU A 20 11.50 -6.86 -1.98
C LEU A 20 10.89 -7.54 -3.21
N ASN A 21 9.73 -8.18 -3.07
CA ASN A 21 9.08 -8.90 -4.16
C ASN A 21 8.70 -7.96 -5.32
N ILE A 22 8.15 -6.77 -5.04
CA ILE A 22 7.86 -5.77 -6.08
C ILE A 22 9.11 -5.44 -6.90
N THR A 23 10.27 -5.33 -6.23
CA THR A 23 11.54 -5.02 -6.89
C THR A 23 12.07 -6.19 -7.71
N LEU A 24 11.81 -7.43 -7.31
CA LEU A 24 12.31 -8.64 -7.98
C LEU A 24 11.38 -9.15 -9.09
N GLU A 25 10.08 -8.95 -8.94
CA GLU A 25 9.04 -9.59 -9.74
C GLU A 25 8.32 -8.61 -10.68
N SER A 26 8.70 -7.32 -10.66
CA SER A 26 8.09 -6.31 -11.52
C SER A 26 9.06 -5.18 -11.86
N ASP A 27 8.71 -4.39 -12.89
CA ASP A 27 9.45 -3.17 -13.25
C ASP A 27 9.14 -1.97 -12.33
N PHE A 28 8.23 -2.14 -11.36
CA PHE A 28 7.87 -1.07 -10.45
C PHE A 28 8.90 -0.90 -9.33
N LYS A 29 9.18 0.36 -9.01
CA LYS A 29 9.81 0.70 -7.74
C LYS A 29 8.73 0.70 -6.65
N PRO A 30 9.02 0.27 -5.41
CA PRO A 30 8.07 0.35 -4.31
C PRO A 30 7.45 1.74 -4.14
N LYS A 31 8.25 2.81 -4.34
CA LYS A 31 7.77 4.20 -4.31
C LYS A 31 6.72 4.53 -5.37
N SER A 32 6.81 3.91 -6.55
CA SER A 32 5.80 4.08 -7.59
C SER A 32 4.49 3.42 -7.20
N VAL A 33 4.55 2.28 -6.50
CA VAL A 33 3.35 1.60 -5.96
C VAL A 33 2.73 2.41 -4.82
N GLU A 34 3.54 3.00 -3.93
CA GLU A 34 3.07 3.93 -2.90
C GLU A 34 2.28 5.11 -3.50
N ALA A 35 2.73 5.66 -4.63
CA ALA A 35 2.06 6.77 -5.29
C ALA A 35 0.70 6.39 -5.94
N LEU A 36 0.35 5.11 -6.00
CA LEU A 36 -0.94 4.64 -6.47
C LEU A 36 -2.01 4.62 -5.38
N ALA A 37 -1.62 4.74 -4.11
CA ALA A 37 -2.55 4.77 -2.98
C ALA A 37 -2.81 6.20 -2.50
N ASP A 38 -3.95 6.40 -1.84
CA ASP A 38 -4.32 7.69 -1.24
C ASP A 38 -3.60 7.90 0.09
N VAL A 39 -3.49 6.83 0.88
CA VAL A 39 -2.80 6.83 2.18
C VAL A 39 -1.80 5.68 2.24
N VAL A 40 -0.58 5.95 2.72
CA VAL A 40 0.46 4.94 2.93
C VAL A 40 0.78 4.83 4.40
N HIS A 41 0.69 3.61 4.93
CA HIS A 41 0.96 3.29 6.33
C HIS A 41 2.24 2.47 6.49
N SER A 42 2.91 2.67 7.62
CA SER A 42 3.99 1.79 8.06
C SER A 42 3.40 0.48 8.59
N GLU A 43 3.90 -0.66 8.10
CA GLU A 43 3.56 -2.01 8.59
C GLU A 43 3.66 -2.10 10.13
N LYS A 44 4.72 -1.52 10.71
CA LYS A 44 4.98 -1.57 12.15
C LYS A 44 3.91 -0.90 13.01
N THR A 45 3.16 0.04 12.44
CA THR A 45 2.21 0.86 13.18
C THR A 45 0.78 0.48 12.85
N TRP A 46 0.51 0.09 11.59
CA TRP A 46 -0.84 -0.19 11.11
C TRP A 46 -1.54 -1.36 11.84
N GLU A 47 -0.79 -2.40 12.22
CA GLU A 47 -1.32 -3.53 13.00
C GLU A 47 -1.92 -3.12 14.35
N GLN A 48 -1.53 -1.96 14.91
CA GLN A 48 -2.00 -1.48 16.21
C GLN A 48 -3.18 -0.49 16.13
N VAL A 49 -3.51 0.05 14.95
CA VAL A 49 -4.51 1.13 14.79
C VAL A 49 -5.73 0.75 13.96
N SER A 50 -5.80 -0.43 13.36
CA SER A 50 -6.99 -0.85 12.61
C SER A 50 -7.89 -1.74 13.47
N PRO A 51 -8.94 -1.20 14.15
CA PRO A 51 -10.07 -2.02 14.53
C PRO A 51 -10.70 -2.45 13.20
N VAL A 52 -10.77 -3.75 12.97
CA VAL A 52 -11.45 -4.39 11.85
C VAL A 52 -12.65 -3.55 11.39
N VAL A 53 -12.52 -2.88 10.24
CA VAL A 53 -13.67 -2.32 9.52
C VAL A 53 -14.25 -3.49 8.73
N LEU A 54 -15.26 -4.12 9.32
CA LEU A 54 -16.36 -4.77 8.59
C LEU A 54 -17.59 -3.88 8.73
#